data_AF-A0A1X6NL71-F1
#
_entry.id   AF-A0A1X6NL71-F1
#
_cell.length_a   1.000
_cell.length_b   1.000
_cell.length_c   1.000
_cell.angle_alpha   90.00
_cell.angle_beta   90.00
_cell.angle_gamma   90.00
#
_symmetry.space_group_name_H-M   'P 1'
#
loop_
_entity.id
_entity.type
_entity.pdbx_description
1 polymer ?
#
loop_
_entity_poly.entity_id
_entity_poly.type
_entity_poly.pdbx_seq_one_letter_code
_entity_poly.pdbx_strand_id
1 'polypeptide(L)'
;MTGKVVMASLAALAALVSTVAAATTATVAYDGSVCASVPIHKILAAPGGVYRLRDGRELKAKVVTVGGCPASTSVQTGAAYPAADKQTNYTAFAYANRNTECLTGATRGGSAPPTYKAFQAVVIEANGFRFSTALVMEGIDAQAEGADPPHGRRETMTSLGMAGGAVVRPDVTTMPGALVSVEPFKVPKAALAEVGFPSAQDLTVDAAEYTSLTENKNCAFMDDEADQCKAFVSYTDPIDRLLIAYAGTQPSSDGTTDGVAFVSALTLGCGCQCAEKAGPTRTIVPLPGRTDRCRSVPNTQWSFVCDFRGALWCETALSTRWLLTEGGEGACVHIPSLIQRRVSPYAPAAAFG
;
A
#
# COMPACT_ATOMS: atom_id res chain seq x y z
N MET A 1 22.67 35.34 -64.40
CA MET A 1 21.75 35.86 -65.43
C MET A 1 20.45 35.08 -65.34
N THR A 2 19.33 35.80 -65.20
CA THR A 2 17.95 35.46 -65.65
C THR A 2 17.41 34.06 -65.29
N GLY A 3 16.45 33.89 -64.37
CA GLY A 3 15.02 34.30 -64.48
C GLY A 3 14.25 33.24 -65.30
N LYS A 4 13.04 32.74 -64.99
CA LYS A 4 11.87 33.27 -64.27
C LYS A 4 10.74 32.20 -64.28
N VAL A 5 9.84 32.28 -63.28
CA VAL A 5 8.36 32.05 -63.32
C VAL A 5 7.87 30.57 -63.41
N VAL A 6 7.25 29.97 -62.38
CA VAL A 6 5.95 30.18 -61.66
C VAL A 6 4.74 29.53 -62.34
N MET A 7 4.12 28.55 -61.66
CA MET A 7 2.67 28.31 -61.43
C MET A 7 2.56 27.04 -60.56
N ALA A 8 2.17 27.04 -59.27
CA ALA A 8 0.88 27.42 -58.66
C ALA A 8 -0.28 26.64 -59.35
N SER A 9 -1.05 25.75 -58.71
CA SER A 9 -1.60 25.75 -57.35
C SER A 9 -2.37 24.45 -57.06
N LEU A 10 -2.75 24.32 -55.78
CA LEU A 10 -3.86 23.54 -55.20
C LEU A 10 -3.59 22.06 -54.93
N ALA A 11 -3.97 21.48 -53.80
CA ALA A 11 -4.40 21.92 -52.49
C ALA A 11 -4.73 20.59 -51.80
N ALA A 12 -4.08 20.28 -50.68
CA ALA A 12 -4.62 19.29 -49.76
C ALA A 12 -4.39 19.84 -48.36
N LEU A 13 -5.45 20.41 -47.82
CA LEU A 13 -5.59 20.63 -46.39
C LEU A 13 -5.44 19.27 -45.70
N ALA A 14 -4.39 19.10 -44.91
CA ALA A 14 -4.44 18.24 -43.74
C ALA A 14 -3.89 19.06 -42.59
N ALA A 15 -4.80 19.54 -41.76
CA ALA A 15 -4.50 20.19 -40.51
C ALA A 15 -3.77 19.19 -39.60
N LEU A 16 -2.48 19.43 -39.36
CA LEU A 16 -1.78 18.84 -38.23
C LEU A 16 -1.45 19.99 -37.28
N VAL A 17 -2.39 20.17 -36.34
CA VAL A 17 -2.21 20.99 -35.16
C VAL A 17 -0.97 20.47 -34.43
N SER A 18 -0.06 21.40 -34.18
CA SER A 18 1.14 21.27 -33.38
C SER A 18 0.87 20.72 -31.97
N THR A 19 1.96 20.36 -31.27
CA THR A 19 2.08 20.06 -29.83
C THR A 19 1.84 18.57 -29.49
N VAL A 20 2.70 17.83 -28.79
CA VAL A 20 3.91 18.09 -28.00
C VAL A 20 4.84 16.89 -28.16
N ALA A 21 6.10 17.12 -28.54
CA ALA A 21 7.17 16.20 -28.23
C ALA A 21 7.56 16.42 -26.76
N ALA A 22 7.17 15.50 -25.88
CA ALA A 22 7.82 15.24 -24.61
C ALA A 22 7.25 13.93 -24.06
N ALA A 23 8.06 12.88 -24.07
CA ALA A 23 7.81 11.73 -23.24
C ALA A 23 7.78 12.19 -21.78
N THR A 24 6.59 12.32 -21.21
CA THR A 24 6.39 12.40 -19.77
C THR A 24 5.74 11.11 -19.33
N THR A 25 6.57 10.10 -19.09
CA THR A 25 6.29 9.11 -18.04
C THR A 25 6.16 9.90 -16.75
N ALA A 26 4.91 10.19 -16.35
CA ALA A 26 4.64 10.73 -15.03
C ALA A 26 4.85 9.60 -14.02
N THR A 27 6.09 9.50 -13.54
CA THR A 27 6.45 8.91 -12.24
C THR A 27 5.54 9.47 -11.15
N VAL A 28 4.89 8.63 -10.36
CA VAL A 28 4.38 9.08 -9.05
C VAL A 28 5.61 9.25 -8.15
N ALA A 29 6.07 10.49 -8.01
CA ALA A 29 7.19 10.82 -7.15
C ALA A 29 6.77 10.69 -5.68
N TYR A 30 7.35 9.71 -4.98
CA TYR A 30 7.41 9.67 -3.52
C TYR A 30 8.63 10.49 -3.07
N ASP A 31 8.43 11.67 -2.47
CA ASP A 31 9.51 12.50 -1.89
C ASP A 31 9.47 12.47 -0.36
N GLY A 32 9.68 11.30 0.22
CA GLY A 32 9.75 11.13 1.67
C GLY A 32 10.68 10.00 2.09
N SER A 33 11.86 9.93 1.46
CA SER A 33 12.98 8.98 1.63
C SER A 33 12.62 7.57 2.16
N VAL A 34 12.89 6.51 1.41
CA VAL A 34 12.75 5.14 1.94
C VAL A 34 13.68 4.96 3.14
N CYS A 35 13.13 4.73 4.33
CA CYS A 35 13.92 4.57 5.55
C CYS A 35 14.36 3.12 5.76
N ALA A 36 13.51 2.19 5.35
CA ALA A 36 13.77 0.77 5.48
C ALA A 36 13.04 0.00 4.40
N SER A 37 13.73 -0.99 3.84
CA SER A 37 13.11 -2.08 3.10
C SER A 37 13.19 -3.31 3.99
N VAL A 38 12.05 -3.86 4.39
CA VAL A 38 11.97 -4.95 5.37
C VAL A 38 11.21 -6.14 4.79
N PRO A 39 11.90 -7.24 4.49
CA PRO A 39 11.24 -8.48 4.09
C PRO A 39 10.33 -9.00 5.20
N ILE A 40 9.09 -9.35 4.87
CA ILE A 40 8.08 -9.79 5.85
C ILE A 40 8.54 -11.03 6.62
N HIS A 41 9.17 -11.99 5.94
CA HIS A 41 9.73 -13.18 6.58
C HIS A 41 10.81 -12.85 7.64
N LYS A 42 11.53 -11.73 7.53
CA LYS A 42 12.49 -11.29 8.56
C LYS A 42 11.78 -10.75 9.80
N ILE A 43 10.59 -10.16 9.63
CA ILE A 43 9.75 -9.74 10.76
C ILE A 43 9.21 -10.97 11.48
N LEU A 44 8.69 -11.95 10.73
CA LEU A 44 8.16 -13.21 11.25
C LEU A 44 9.23 -14.03 11.99
N ALA A 45 10.45 -14.07 11.46
CA ALA A 45 11.58 -14.81 12.05
C ALA A 45 12.34 -14.04 13.14
N ALA A 46 11.87 -12.85 13.53
CA ALA A 46 12.57 -12.02 14.50
C ALA A 46 12.68 -12.71 15.87
N PRO A 47 13.89 -12.81 16.46
CA PRO A 47 14.05 -13.38 17.79
C PRO A 47 13.18 -12.66 18.83
N GLY A 48 12.44 -13.42 19.64
CA GLY A 48 11.50 -12.85 20.61
C GLY A 48 10.22 -12.27 20.01
N GLY A 49 9.96 -12.51 18.71
CA GLY A 49 8.72 -12.10 18.05
C GLY A 49 8.63 -10.61 17.70
N VAL A 50 9.69 -9.83 17.94
CA VAL A 50 9.74 -8.39 17.69
C VAL A 50 10.93 -8.04 16.82
N TYR A 51 10.66 -7.49 15.64
CA TYR A 51 11.65 -6.97 14.71
C TYR A 51 11.91 -5.50 14.99
N ARG A 52 13.16 -5.16 15.29
CA ARG A 52 13.57 -3.77 15.56
C ARG A 52 14.27 -3.16 14.36
N LEU A 53 13.68 -2.08 13.85
CA LEU A 53 14.27 -1.22 12.83
C LEU A 53 15.51 -0.52 13.35
N ARG A 54 16.38 -0.06 12.45
CA ARG A 54 17.61 0.68 12.81
C ARG A 54 17.34 1.96 13.58
N ASP A 55 16.19 2.59 13.34
CA ASP A 55 15.72 3.80 14.03
C ASP A 55 15.01 3.51 15.37
N GLY A 56 14.96 2.24 15.78
CA GLY A 56 14.38 1.81 17.05
C GLY A 56 12.89 1.49 17.03
N ARG A 57 12.19 1.70 15.89
CA ARG A 57 10.79 1.28 15.72
C ARG A 57 10.67 -0.24 15.74
N GLU A 58 9.56 -0.74 16.28
CA GLU A 58 9.36 -2.18 16.49
C GLU A 58 8.13 -2.71 15.76
N LEU A 59 8.34 -3.73 14.94
CA LEU A 59 7.30 -4.42 14.20
C LEU A 59 7.17 -5.85 14.71
N LYS A 60 5.98 -6.42 14.67
CA LYS A 60 5.78 -7.87 14.79
C LYS A 60 4.90 -8.36 13.67
N ALA A 61 5.02 -9.64 13.35
CA ALA A 61 4.19 -10.26 12.34
C ALA A 61 3.73 -11.64 12.81
N LYS A 62 2.59 -12.09 12.30
CA LYS A 62 2.12 -13.46 12.47
C LYS A 62 1.46 -13.96 11.20
N VAL A 63 1.61 -15.25 10.94
CA VAL A 63 0.81 -15.96 9.94
C VAL A 63 -0.53 -16.31 10.57
N VAL A 64 -1.61 -16.14 9.82
CA VAL A 64 -2.96 -16.52 10.23
C VAL A 64 -3.58 -17.34 9.11
N THR A 65 -4.08 -18.52 9.47
CA THR A 65 -4.89 -19.35 8.60
C THR A 65 -6.36 -19.11 8.91
N VAL A 66 -7.11 -18.62 7.94
CA VAL A 66 -8.52 -18.22 8.11
C VAL A 66 -9.43 -19.23 7.43
N GLY A 67 -10.55 -19.54 8.08
CA GLY A 67 -11.59 -20.39 7.50
C GLY A 67 -11.17 -21.84 7.23
N GLY A 68 -10.10 -22.31 7.90
CA GLY A 68 -9.59 -23.69 7.74
C GLY A 68 -8.72 -23.92 6.51
N CYS A 69 -8.29 -22.87 5.81
CA CYS A 69 -7.44 -22.99 4.62
C CYS A 69 -6.16 -23.80 4.92
N PRO A 70 -5.93 -24.98 4.32
CA PRO A 70 -4.76 -25.79 4.65
C PRO A 70 -3.45 -25.12 4.20
N ALA A 71 -2.43 -25.20 5.05
CA ALA A 71 -1.09 -24.71 4.73
C ALA A 71 -0.41 -25.66 3.73
N SER A 72 0.31 -25.08 2.76
CA SER A 72 1.15 -25.86 1.84
C SER A 72 2.31 -26.54 2.60
N THR A 73 2.60 -27.77 2.21
CA THR A 73 3.76 -28.53 2.72
C THR A 73 5.03 -28.27 1.91
N SER A 74 4.90 -27.72 0.70
CA SER A 74 6.01 -27.45 -0.21
C SER A 74 6.62 -26.06 0.03
N VAL A 75 5.77 -25.05 0.24
CA VAL A 75 6.17 -23.68 0.54
C VAL A 75 5.30 -23.16 1.68
N GLN A 76 5.91 -22.67 2.76
CA GLN A 76 5.15 -22.13 3.89
C GLN A 76 4.84 -20.65 3.70
N THR A 77 3.60 -20.26 4.01
CA THR A 77 3.27 -18.82 4.15
C THR A 77 4.18 -18.19 5.19
N GLY A 78 4.76 -17.04 4.84
CA GLY A 78 5.69 -16.32 5.70
C GLY A 78 7.17 -16.72 5.56
N ALA A 79 7.48 -17.73 4.74
CA ALA A 79 8.86 -18.12 4.48
C ALA A 79 9.55 -17.22 3.45
N ALA A 80 10.88 -17.13 3.52
CA ALA A 80 11.70 -16.53 2.48
C ALA A 80 11.56 -17.32 1.17
N TYR A 81 11.46 -16.62 0.03
CA TYR A 81 11.44 -17.26 -1.28
C TYR A 81 12.37 -16.57 -2.29
N PRO A 82 13.20 -17.30 -3.05
CA PRO A 82 13.38 -18.76 -2.96
C PRO A 82 14.05 -19.14 -1.64
N ALA A 83 13.66 -20.28 -1.06
CA ALA A 83 14.12 -20.68 0.27
C ALA A 83 15.65 -20.83 0.39
N ALA A 84 16.33 -21.10 -0.74
CA ALA A 84 17.78 -21.18 -0.82
C ALA A 84 18.47 -19.82 -0.60
N ASP A 85 17.81 -18.71 -0.93
CA ASP A 85 18.33 -17.37 -0.72
C ASP A 85 17.71 -16.72 0.53
N LYS A 86 18.44 -16.80 1.64
CA LYS A 86 18.02 -16.16 2.91
C LYS A 86 18.13 -14.62 2.88
N GLN A 87 18.68 -14.04 1.82
CA GLN A 87 18.77 -12.59 1.62
C GLN A 87 17.72 -12.03 0.67
N THR A 88 16.88 -12.90 0.09
CA THR A 88 15.75 -12.48 -0.73
C THR A 88 14.90 -11.43 -0.02
N ASN A 89 14.27 -10.56 -0.81
CA ASN A 89 13.29 -9.60 -0.32
C ASN A 89 11.86 -10.17 -0.34
N TYR A 90 11.67 -11.37 -0.87
CA TYR A 90 10.35 -11.93 -1.10
C TYR A 90 9.92 -12.88 0.00
N THR A 91 8.62 -12.81 0.32
CA THR A 91 7.96 -13.66 1.29
C THR A 91 6.85 -14.42 0.59
N ALA A 92 6.85 -15.74 0.73
CA ALA A 92 5.83 -16.59 0.12
C ALA A 92 4.50 -16.51 0.88
N PHE A 93 3.41 -16.60 0.13
CA PHE A 93 2.06 -16.87 0.59
C PHE A 93 1.58 -18.10 -0.16
N ALA A 94 1.23 -19.15 0.57
CA ALA A 94 1.02 -20.45 -0.04
C ALA A 94 -0.01 -21.29 0.71
N TYR A 95 -0.87 -21.96 -0.04
CA TYR A 95 -1.89 -22.86 0.49
C TYR A 95 -1.84 -24.23 -0.18
N ALA A 96 -2.22 -25.27 0.57
CA ALA A 96 -2.33 -26.61 0.01
C ALA A 96 -3.61 -26.71 -0.80
N ASN A 97 -3.51 -27.28 -2.00
CA ASN A 97 -4.69 -27.48 -2.81
C ASN A 97 -5.32 -28.84 -2.51
N ARG A 98 -6.25 -28.86 -1.55
CA ARG A 98 -7.05 -30.05 -1.20
C ARG A 98 -8.53 -29.78 -1.47
N ASN A 99 -8.92 -29.84 -2.74
CA ASN A 99 -10.32 -29.87 -3.18
C ASN A 99 -11.26 -28.85 -2.50
N THR A 100 -10.94 -27.54 -2.61
CA THR A 100 -11.81 -26.34 -2.37
C THR A 100 -11.63 -25.53 -1.07
N GLU A 101 -10.66 -25.83 -0.21
CA GLU A 101 -10.61 -25.23 1.14
C GLU A 101 -10.02 -23.80 1.24
N CYS A 102 -9.33 -23.28 0.22
CA CYS A 102 -8.72 -21.93 0.24
C CYS A 102 -9.23 -21.03 -0.88
N LEU A 103 -10.56 -20.93 -1.00
CA LEU A 103 -11.19 -20.24 -2.12
C LEU A 103 -12.01 -19.03 -1.70
N THR A 104 -12.11 -18.07 -2.62
CA THR A 104 -13.19 -17.10 -2.60
C THR A 104 -14.51 -17.77 -3.02
N GLY A 105 -15.63 -17.37 -2.44
CA GLY A 105 -16.96 -17.78 -2.87
C GLY A 105 -17.30 -17.22 -4.25
N ALA A 106 -18.18 -17.92 -4.98
CA ALA A 106 -18.67 -17.53 -6.31
C ALA A 106 -19.35 -16.13 -6.29
N THR A 107 -19.38 -15.37 -7.39
CA THR A 107 -19.77 -15.82 -8.75
C THR A 107 -19.11 -15.04 -9.89
N ARG A 108 -18.49 -15.76 -10.84
CA ARG A 108 -18.34 -15.24 -12.20
C ARG A 108 -19.74 -15.08 -12.81
N GLY A 109 -20.21 -13.83 -12.96
CA GLY A 109 -21.49 -13.48 -13.58
C GLY A 109 -22.63 -13.06 -12.64
N GLY A 110 -22.40 -12.97 -11.32
CA GLY A 110 -23.36 -12.41 -10.37
C GLY A 110 -23.20 -10.90 -10.18
N SER A 111 -24.23 -10.22 -9.68
CA SER A 111 -24.20 -8.77 -9.41
C SER A 111 -23.48 -8.40 -8.10
N ALA A 112 -22.96 -9.37 -7.34
CA ALA A 112 -22.34 -9.17 -6.05
C ALA A 112 -20.84 -9.54 -6.09
N PRO A 113 -19.97 -8.77 -5.42
CA PRO A 113 -18.55 -9.10 -5.29
C PRO A 113 -18.33 -10.52 -4.72
N PRO A 114 -17.33 -11.27 -5.20
CA PRO A 114 -16.91 -12.53 -4.59
C PRO A 114 -16.48 -12.32 -3.13
N THR A 115 -16.53 -13.37 -2.31
CA THR A 115 -16.27 -13.27 -0.85
C THR A 115 -15.11 -14.18 -0.44
N TYR A 116 -14.09 -13.66 0.24
CA TYR A 116 -13.04 -14.49 0.87
C TYR A 116 -13.66 -15.42 1.92
N LYS A 117 -13.70 -16.73 1.65
CA LYS A 117 -14.19 -17.72 2.63
C LYS A 117 -13.07 -18.25 3.52
N ALA A 118 -11.93 -18.52 2.90
CA ALA A 118 -10.77 -19.08 3.57
C ALA A 118 -9.51 -18.66 2.81
N PHE A 119 -8.45 -18.35 3.55
CA PHE A 119 -7.23 -17.77 2.99
C PHE A 119 -6.05 -17.92 3.95
N GLN A 120 -4.84 -17.78 3.39
CA GLN A 120 -3.63 -17.57 4.18
C GLN A 120 -3.37 -16.08 4.30
N ALA A 121 -2.96 -15.62 5.49
CA ALA A 121 -2.69 -14.22 5.73
C ALA A 121 -1.43 -14.01 6.56
N VAL A 122 -0.86 -12.83 6.41
CA VAL A 122 0.11 -12.27 7.34
C VAL A 122 -0.44 -10.97 7.89
N VAL A 123 -0.38 -10.83 9.21
CA VAL A 123 -0.73 -9.60 9.93
C VAL A 123 0.55 -9.02 10.49
N ILE A 124 0.78 -7.73 10.24
CA ILE A 124 1.96 -6.98 10.68
C ILE A 124 1.48 -5.81 11.54
N GLU A 125 2.08 -5.63 12.71
CA GLU A 125 1.68 -4.63 13.69
C GLU A 125 2.87 -3.75 14.07
N ALA A 126 2.63 -2.45 14.24
CA ALA A 126 3.59 -1.49 14.73
C ALA A 126 3.42 -1.21 16.23
N ASN A 127 4.53 -1.08 16.95
CA ASN A 127 4.54 -0.82 18.39
C ASN A 127 4.35 0.67 18.72
N GLY A 128 3.13 1.19 18.64
CA GLY A 128 2.87 2.58 19.03
C GLY A 128 3.39 3.63 18.05
N PHE A 129 3.51 3.26 16.76
CA PHE A 129 3.73 4.20 15.67
C PHE A 129 2.85 3.85 14.47
N ARG A 130 2.73 4.78 13.53
CA ARG A 130 2.13 4.56 12.21
C ARG A 130 3.18 4.69 11.12
N PHE A 131 2.99 3.99 10.02
CA PHE A 131 3.90 3.98 8.89
C PHE A 131 3.12 3.99 7.57
N SER A 132 3.62 4.71 6.59
CA SER A 132 3.28 4.46 5.19
C SER A 132 4.12 3.29 4.68
N THR A 133 3.56 2.52 3.74
CA THR A 133 4.28 1.41 3.14
C THR A 133 3.88 1.21 1.69
N ALA A 134 4.82 0.72 0.89
CA ALA A 134 4.54 0.15 -0.42
C ALA A 134 5.07 -1.29 -0.49
N LEU A 135 4.42 -2.12 -1.30
CA LEU A 135 4.80 -3.51 -1.57
C LEU A 135 4.31 -3.93 -2.96
N VAL A 136 4.91 -4.99 -3.48
CA VAL A 136 4.47 -5.65 -4.71
C VAL A 136 3.95 -7.03 -4.34
N MET A 137 2.76 -7.35 -4.84
CA MET A 137 2.20 -8.70 -4.86
C MET A 137 2.54 -9.31 -6.23
N GLU A 138 3.18 -10.46 -6.25
CA GLU A 138 3.67 -11.10 -7.48
C GLU A 138 3.28 -12.58 -7.52
N GLY A 139 3.26 -13.15 -8.73
CA GLY A 139 2.82 -14.52 -8.93
C GLY A 139 1.32 -14.70 -8.70
N ILE A 140 0.52 -13.64 -8.87
CA ILE A 140 -0.94 -13.75 -8.90
C ILE A 140 -1.31 -14.31 -10.28
N ASP A 141 -1.28 -15.62 -10.40
CA ASP A 141 -1.25 -16.27 -11.70
C ASP A 141 -2.35 -17.31 -11.87
N ALA A 142 -2.27 -18.02 -13.00
CA ALA A 142 -3.06 -19.21 -13.23
C ALA A 142 -2.16 -20.44 -13.34
N GLN A 143 -2.78 -21.61 -13.20
CA GLN A 143 -2.12 -22.87 -13.54
C GLN A 143 -1.54 -22.81 -14.96
N ALA A 144 -0.38 -23.44 -15.16
CA ALA A 144 0.45 -23.33 -16.37
C ALA A 144 -0.24 -23.74 -17.69
N GLU A 145 0.43 -23.44 -18.81
CA GLU A 145 -0.03 -23.72 -20.18
C GLU A 145 -0.49 -25.18 -20.37
N GLY A 146 -1.64 -25.36 -21.02
CA GLY A 146 -2.27 -26.67 -21.26
C GLY A 146 -3.45 -26.98 -20.33
N ALA A 147 -3.62 -26.25 -19.22
CA ALA A 147 -4.86 -26.26 -18.47
C ALA A 147 -5.94 -25.46 -19.22
N ASP A 148 -7.19 -25.95 -19.24
CA ASP A 148 -8.30 -25.22 -19.84
C ASP A 148 -8.57 -23.90 -19.06
N PRO A 149 -8.57 -22.71 -19.69
CA PRO A 149 -8.75 -21.42 -19.00
C PRO A 149 -9.92 -21.31 -18.01
N PRO A 150 -11.10 -21.90 -18.28
CA PRO A 150 -12.21 -21.97 -17.34
C PRO A 150 -12.04 -22.99 -16.21
N HIS A 151 -11.00 -23.82 -16.22
CA HIS A 151 -10.79 -24.95 -15.29
C HIS A 151 -9.43 -24.96 -14.56
N GLY A 152 -8.44 -24.17 -15.00
CA GLY A 152 -7.17 -24.00 -14.28
C GLY A 152 -7.29 -23.21 -12.97
N ARG A 153 -6.41 -23.49 -11.99
CA ARG A 153 -6.29 -22.67 -10.77
C ARG A 153 -6.16 -21.20 -11.14
N ARG A 154 -6.80 -20.31 -10.38
CA ARG A 154 -6.63 -18.85 -10.46
C ARG A 154 -6.51 -18.25 -9.08
N GLU A 155 -5.74 -17.18 -8.98
CA GLU A 155 -5.32 -16.65 -7.71
C GLU A 155 -5.76 -15.21 -7.46
N THR A 156 -5.80 -14.84 -6.19
CA THR A 156 -6.04 -13.47 -5.75
C THR A 156 -5.28 -13.11 -4.49
N MET A 157 -4.86 -11.85 -4.42
CA MET A 157 -4.27 -11.23 -3.24
C MET A 157 -4.94 -9.91 -2.91
N THR A 158 -5.04 -9.60 -1.63
CA THR A 158 -5.51 -8.29 -1.16
C THR A 158 -4.68 -7.82 0.01
N SER A 159 -4.69 -6.51 0.25
CA SER A 159 -4.07 -5.90 1.42
C SER A 159 -5.01 -4.86 2.04
N LEU A 160 -5.04 -4.81 3.37
CA LEU A 160 -5.87 -3.89 4.13
C LEU A 160 -5.07 -3.30 5.29
N GLY A 161 -5.18 -1.98 5.47
CA GLY A 161 -4.55 -1.27 6.57
C GLY A 161 -5.53 -0.94 7.68
N MET A 162 -5.01 -0.67 8.87
CA MET A 162 -5.74 0.03 9.92
C MET A 162 -4.87 1.14 10.53
N ALA A 163 -5.55 2.19 11.00
CA ALA A 163 -4.97 3.27 11.76
C ALA A 163 -5.89 3.62 12.93
N GLY A 164 -5.45 3.37 14.17
CA GLY A 164 -6.23 3.65 15.38
C GLY A 164 -7.60 2.97 15.42
N GLY A 165 -7.71 1.78 14.81
CA GLY A 165 -8.96 1.03 14.70
C GLY A 165 -9.87 1.43 13.53
N ALA A 166 -9.50 2.45 12.73
CA ALA A 166 -10.17 2.77 11.49
C ALA A 166 -9.52 2.01 10.32
N VAL A 167 -10.31 1.55 9.36
CA VAL A 167 -9.83 0.89 8.14
C VAL A 167 -9.19 1.91 7.22
N VAL A 168 -8.02 1.57 6.68
CA VAL A 168 -7.29 2.35 5.68
C VAL A 168 -7.15 1.48 4.42
N ARG A 169 -7.61 1.99 3.29
CA ARG A 169 -7.51 1.31 2.00
C ARG A 169 -6.21 1.71 1.29
N PRO A 170 -5.46 0.77 0.72
CA PRO A 170 -4.34 1.11 -0.14
C PRO A 170 -4.85 1.58 -1.51
N ASP A 171 -3.97 2.27 -2.24
CA ASP A 171 -4.05 2.33 -3.68
C ASP A 171 -3.48 1.02 -4.24
N VAL A 172 -4.26 0.31 -5.06
CA VAL A 172 -3.85 -0.94 -5.74
C VAL A 172 -3.87 -0.70 -7.24
N THR A 173 -2.78 -1.02 -7.92
CA THR A 173 -2.65 -0.82 -9.37
C THR A 173 -1.96 -2.01 -10.05
N THR A 174 -2.21 -2.18 -11.34
CA THR A 174 -1.54 -3.17 -12.20
C THR A 174 -0.99 -2.47 -13.44
N MET A 175 -0.04 -3.10 -14.13
CA MET A 175 0.51 -2.53 -15.36
C MET A 175 -0.49 -2.62 -16.52
N PRO A 176 -0.47 -1.66 -17.47
CA PRO A 176 -1.26 -1.77 -18.69
C PRO A 176 -0.95 -3.09 -19.44
N GLY A 177 -1.98 -3.87 -19.74
CA GLY A 177 -1.84 -5.16 -20.40
C GLY A 177 -1.47 -6.32 -19.45
N ALA A 178 -1.49 -6.11 -18.14
CA ALA A 178 -1.39 -7.18 -17.16
C ALA A 178 -2.55 -8.19 -17.30
N LEU A 179 -2.29 -9.45 -16.91
CA LEU A 179 -3.29 -10.52 -16.83
C LEU A 179 -4.06 -10.49 -15.50
N VAL A 180 -3.65 -9.60 -14.60
CA VAL A 180 -4.24 -9.32 -13.30
C VAL A 180 -4.99 -7.99 -13.36
N SER A 181 -6.19 -7.94 -12.80
CA SER A 181 -6.96 -6.71 -12.58
C SER A 181 -7.27 -6.50 -11.10
N VAL A 182 -7.64 -5.26 -10.78
CA VAL A 182 -8.08 -4.87 -9.44
C VAL A 182 -9.59 -4.96 -9.38
N GLU A 183 -10.11 -5.87 -8.56
CA GLU A 183 -11.53 -6.19 -8.47
C GLU A 183 -12.01 -6.06 -7.01
N PRO A 184 -13.28 -5.70 -6.79
CA PRO A 184 -13.84 -5.65 -5.45
C PRO A 184 -14.10 -7.06 -4.91
N PHE A 185 -13.69 -7.32 -3.67
CA PHE A 185 -14.00 -8.54 -2.93
C PHE A 185 -14.59 -8.21 -1.57
N LYS A 186 -15.42 -9.11 -1.03
CA LYS A 186 -15.89 -9.04 0.36
C LYS A 186 -14.98 -9.87 1.27
N VAL A 187 -14.63 -9.29 2.42
CA VAL A 187 -14.03 -10.03 3.54
C VAL A 187 -15.06 -10.09 4.67
N PRO A 188 -15.51 -11.29 5.08
CA PRO A 188 -16.48 -11.44 6.14
C PRO A 188 -16.00 -10.85 7.46
N LYS A 189 -16.91 -10.26 8.23
CA LYS A 189 -16.64 -9.78 9.59
C LYS A 189 -15.96 -10.83 10.48
N ALA A 190 -16.37 -12.10 10.37
CA ALA A 190 -15.78 -13.19 11.15
C ALA A 190 -14.30 -13.42 10.78
N ALA A 191 -14.00 -13.50 9.48
CA ALA A 191 -12.63 -13.62 8.97
C ALA A 191 -11.76 -12.42 9.38
N LEU A 192 -12.32 -11.21 9.32
CA LEU A 192 -11.68 -9.99 9.79
C LEU A 192 -11.38 -10.05 11.30
N ALA A 193 -12.27 -10.60 12.12
CA ALA A 193 -12.02 -10.80 13.54
C ALA A 193 -10.88 -11.81 13.81
N GLU A 194 -10.79 -12.90 13.04
CA GLU A 194 -9.71 -13.90 13.16
C GLU A 194 -8.32 -13.31 12.93
N VAL A 195 -8.20 -12.37 11.97
CA VAL A 195 -6.94 -11.67 11.69
C VAL A 195 -6.71 -10.45 12.60
N GLY A 196 -7.62 -10.19 13.55
CA GLY A 196 -7.51 -9.05 14.46
C GLY A 196 -7.84 -7.70 13.80
N PHE A 197 -8.67 -7.67 12.76
CA PHE A 197 -9.23 -6.48 12.11
C PHE A 197 -10.71 -6.34 12.46
N PRO A 198 -11.11 -6.14 13.72
CA PRO A 198 -12.53 -6.16 14.08
C PRO A 198 -13.29 -5.08 13.31
N SER A 199 -14.37 -5.49 12.64
CA SER A 199 -15.26 -4.61 11.90
C SER A 199 -16.70 -4.80 12.38
N ALA A 200 -17.52 -3.76 12.27
CA ALA A 200 -18.95 -3.85 12.58
C ALA A 200 -19.70 -4.75 11.57
N GLN A 201 -19.21 -4.81 10.33
CA GLN A 201 -19.81 -5.46 9.16
C GLN A 201 -18.75 -6.04 8.22
N ASP A 202 -19.19 -6.80 7.20
CA ASP A 202 -18.30 -7.24 6.12
C ASP A 202 -17.68 -6.03 5.41
N LEU A 203 -16.41 -6.14 5.02
CA LEU A 203 -15.71 -5.08 4.31
C LEU A 203 -15.56 -5.42 2.84
N THR A 204 -15.75 -4.42 1.98
CA THR A 204 -15.31 -4.50 0.59
C THR A 204 -13.89 -3.96 0.49
N VAL A 205 -13.01 -4.78 -0.09
CA VAL A 205 -11.58 -4.52 -0.32
C VAL A 205 -11.28 -4.62 -1.80
N ASP A 206 -10.26 -3.91 -2.24
CA ASP A 206 -9.71 -4.05 -3.58
C ASP A 206 -8.70 -5.20 -3.55
N ALA A 207 -8.88 -6.18 -4.42
CA ALA A 207 -8.02 -7.34 -4.55
C ALA A 207 -7.48 -7.43 -5.97
N ALA A 208 -6.21 -7.79 -6.10
CA ALA A 208 -5.62 -8.18 -7.36
C ALA A 208 -6.03 -9.63 -7.67
N GLU A 209 -6.64 -9.86 -8.82
CA GLU A 209 -7.10 -11.18 -9.27
C GLU A 209 -6.56 -11.47 -10.68
N TYR A 210 -6.16 -12.72 -10.93
CA TYR A 210 -5.89 -13.19 -12.29
C TYR A 210 -7.19 -13.33 -13.11
N THR A 211 -7.43 -12.37 -14.00
CA THR A 211 -8.72 -12.24 -14.72
C THR A 211 -8.70 -12.68 -16.17
N SER A 212 -7.52 -12.90 -16.79
CA SER A 212 -7.43 -13.32 -18.20
C SER A 212 -8.23 -14.59 -18.49
N LEU A 213 -9.19 -14.52 -19.42
CA LEU A 213 -10.06 -15.65 -19.80
C LEU A 213 -9.54 -16.42 -21.02
N THR A 214 -8.59 -15.86 -21.73
CA THR A 214 -8.07 -16.40 -23.00
C THR A 214 -6.71 -17.05 -22.84
N GLU A 215 -6.04 -16.81 -21.71
CA GLU A 215 -4.70 -17.29 -21.42
C GLU A 215 -4.63 -17.81 -19.98
N ASN A 216 -4.01 -18.96 -19.80
CA ASN A 216 -3.58 -19.50 -18.52
C ASN A 216 -2.07 -19.38 -18.46
N LYS A 217 -1.57 -18.47 -17.61
CA LYS A 217 -0.16 -18.20 -17.49
C LYS A 217 0.28 -18.43 -16.04
N ASN A 218 1.29 -19.28 -15.88
CA ASN A 218 2.10 -19.37 -14.69
C ASN A 218 3.27 -18.40 -14.87
N CYS A 219 3.21 -17.25 -14.20
CA CYS A 219 4.22 -16.21 -14.37
C CYS A 219 5.46 -16.60 -13.55
N ALA A 220 6.58 -16.79 -14.25
CA ALA A 220 7.83 -17.15 -13.60
C ALA A 220 8.22 -16.10 -12.55
N PHE A 221 8.46 -16.56 -11.31
CA PHE A 221 8.89 -15.71 -10.22
C PHE A 221 10.17 -14.96 -10.60
N MET A 222 10.18 -13.64 -10.42
CA MET A 222 11.26 -12.71 -10.82
C MET A 222 11.60 -12.62 -12.31
N ASP A 223 11.05 -13.47 -13.17
CA ASP A 223 11.28 -13.49 -14.63
C ASP A 223 10.05 -13.01 -15.43
N ASP A 224 9.07 -12.38 -14.76
CA ASP A 224 7.93 -11.69 -15.37
C ASP A 224 8.33 -10.25 -15.76
N GLU A 225 9.12 -10.12 -16.84
CA GLU A 225 9.67 -8.83 -17.31
C GLU A 225 8.61 -7.80 -17.70
N ALA A 226 7.38 -8.26 -18.00
CA ALA A 226 6.25 -7.41 -18.37
C ALA A 226 5.30 -7.13 -17.20
N ASP A 227 5.65 -7.57 -15.97
CA ASP A 227 4.87 -7.40 -14.75
C ASP A 227 3.40 -7.85 -14.92
N GLN A 228 3.17 -8.91 -15.71
CA GLN A 228 1.85 -9.35 -16.12
C GLN A 228 1.03 -9.99 -15.00
N CYS A 229 1.69 -10.60 -14.01
CA CYS A 229 1.06 -11.23 -12.85
C CYS A 229 1.36 -10.50 -11.54
N LYS A 230 1.52 -9.17 -11.61
CA LYS A 230 1.86 -8.33 -10.46
C LYS A 230 0.81 -7.26 -10.17
N ALA A 231 0.71 -6.91 -8.90
CA ALA A 231 -0.01 -5.75 -8.43
C ALA A 231 0.86 -4.93 -7.46
N PHE A 232 0.77 -3.61 -7.59
CA PHE A 232 1.50 -2.64 -6.80
C PHE A 232 0.56 -2.03 -5.78
N VAL A 233 0.95 -2.08 -4.51
CA VAL A 233 0.15 -1.62 -3.38
C VAL A 233 0.90 -0.48 -2.69
N SER A 234 0.22 0.64 -2.49
CA SER A 234 0.77 1.77 -1.74
C SER A 234 -0.23 2.33 -0.73
N TYR A 235 0.25 2.55 0.49
CA TYR A 235 -0.47 3.26 1.54
C TYR A 235 0.03 4.69 1.61
N THR A 236 -0.76 5.62 1.08
CA THR A 236 -0.54 7.06 1.20
C THR A 236 -0.86 7.55 2.62
N ASP A 237 -1.95 7.05 3.20
CA ASP A 237 -2.30 7.27 4.60
C ASP A 237 -1.54 6.31 5.54
N PRO A 238 -0.95 6.81 6.66
CA PRO A 238 -0.21 5.97 7.59
C PRO A 238 -1.08 4.94 8.32
N ILE A 239 -0.56 3.72 8.47
CA ILE A 239 -1.20 2.58 9.15
C ILE A 239 -0.39 2.10 10.36
N ASP A 240 -1.04 1.54 11.37
CA ASP A 240 -0.39 0.85 12.51
C ASP A 240 -0.54 -0.67 12.46
N ARG A 241 -1.42 -1.18 11.58
CA ARG A 241 -1.57 -2.60 11.29
C ARG A 241 -1.79 -2.82 9.80
N LEU A 242 -1.13 -3.85 9.26
CA LEU A 242 -1.23 -4.28 7.86
C LEU A 242 -1.68 -5.74 7.81
N LEU A 243 -2.68 -6.02 6.98
CA LEU A 243 -3.11 -7.36 6.59
C LEU A 243 -2.74 -7.56 5.13
N ILE A 244 -2.19 -8.74 4.82
CA ILE A 244 -2.05 -9.24 3.46
C ILE A 244 -2.68 -10.63 3.44
N ALA A 245 -3.57 -10.88 2.49
CA ALA A 245 -4.31 -12.13 2.36
C ALA A 245 -4.18 -12.71 0.95
N TYR A 246 -4.16 -14.04 0.88
CA TYR A 246 -3.95 -14.80 -0.34
C TYR A 246 -4.90 -16.01 -0.40
N ALA A 247 -5.57 -16.18 -1.54
CA ALA A 247 -6.51 -17.26 -1.81
C ALA A 247 -6.56 -17.60 -3.30
N GLY A 248 -7.23 -18.70 -3.64
CA GLY A 248 -7.64 -18.99 -5.01
C GLY A 248 -9.02 -18.39 -5.32
N THR A 249 -9.23 -17.91 -6.53
CA THR A 249 -10.58 -17.63 -7.06
C THR A 249 -11.17 -18.83 -7.79
N GLN A 250 -10.31 -19.76 -8.21
CA GLN A 250 -10.67 -21.00 -8.85
C GLN A 250 -9.75 -22.15 -8.40
N PRO A 251 -10.28 -23.34 -8.10
CA PRO A 251 -9.45 -24.50 -7.76
C PRO A 251 -8.64 -24.99 -8.97
N SER A 252 -7.52 -25.68 -8.72
CA SER A 252 -6.82 -26.41 -9.79
C SER A 252 -7.65 -27.58 -10.32
N SER A 253 -7.53 -27.85 -11.61
CA SER A 253 -8.12 -29.03 -12.23
C SER A 253 -7.43 -30.34 -11.84
N ASP A 254 -6.17 -30.29 -11.40
CA ASP A 254 -5.38 -31.48 -11.04
C ASP A 254 -5.49 -31.89 -9.56
N GLY A 255 -6.12 -31.05 -8.73
CA GLY A 255 -6.29 -31.28 -7.28
C GLY A 255 -4.99 -31.49 -6.48
N THR A 256 -3.82 -31.17 -7.04
CA THR A 256 -2.51 -31.52 -6.46
C THR A 256 -1.51 -30.37 -6.47
N THR A 257 -1.69 -29.37 -7.34
CA THR A 257 -0.80 -28.20 -7.39
C THR A 257 -1.21 -27.17 -6.34
N ASP A 258 -0.30 -26.90 -5.39
CA ASP A 258 -0.45 -25.88 -4.35
C ASP A 258 -0.54 -24.45 -4.92
N GLY A 259 -1.32 -23.61 -4.24
CA GLY A 259 -1.33 -22.16 -4.42
C GLY A 259 -0.03 -21.54 -3.92
N VAL A 260 0.69 -20.75 -4.73
CA VAL A 260 1.84 -19.96 -4.26
C VAL A 260 1.89 -18.61 -4.95
N ALA A 261 1.91 -17.53 -4.16
CA ALA A 261 2.21 -16.17 -4.59
C ALA A 261 3.27 -15.54 -3.66
N PHE A 262 3.75 -14.35 -4.01
CA PHE A 262 4.89 -13.71 -3.34
C PHE A 262 4.60 -12.25 -3.03
N VAL A 263 5.17 -11.77 -1.93
CA VAL A 263 5.14 -10.36 -1.57
C VAL A 263 6.56 -9.86 -1.39
N SER A 264 6.87 -8.72 -2.00
CA SER A 264 8.16 -8.04 -1.85
C SER A 264 8.38 -7.58 -0.39
N ALA A 265 9.56 -7.05 -0.13
CA ALA A 265 9.82 -6.36 1.13
C ALA A 265 8.88 -5.15 1.27
N LEU A 266 8.52 -4.84 2.52
CA LEU A 266 7.81 -3.61 2.85
C LEU A 266 8.76 -2.44 2.68
N THR A 267 8.40 -1.52 1.80
CA THR A 267 9.09 -0.24 1.65
C THR A 267 8.48 0.75 2.62
N LEU A 268 9.12 0.92 3.78
CA LEU A 268 8.62 1.78 4.85
C LEU A 268 9.06 3.22 4.63
N GLY A 269 8.09 4.13 4.65
CA GLY A 269 8.38 5.55 4.64
C GLY A 269 9.21 5.97 5.85
N CYS A 270 10.09 6.95 5.64
CA CYS A 270 10.64 7.69 6.76
C CYS A 270 9.50 8.44 7.45
N GLY A 271 9.12 8.00 8.64
CA GLY A 271 8.27 8.83 9.49
C GLY A 271 8.90 10.21 9.66
N CYS A 272 8.08 11.24 9.85
CA CYS A 272 8.57 12.60 9.99
C CYS A 272 8.98 12.86 11.44
N GLN A 273 10.25 13.18 11.68
CA GLN A 273 10.70 13.70 12.97
C GLN A 273 10.55 15.22 13.03
N CYS A 274 10.17 15.74 14.20
CA CYS A 274 10.04 17.19 14.39
C CYS A 274 11.42 17.80 14.68
N ALA A 275 11.76 18.89 13.98
CA ALA A 275 12.88 19.74 14.35
C ALA A 275 12.38 21.13 14.77
N GLU A 276 13.08 21.78 15.70
CA GLU A 276 12.77 23.16 16.04
C GLU A 276 13.19 24.07 14.88
N LYS A 277 12.38 25.06 14.51
CA LYS A 277 12.77 25.99 13.46
C LYS A 277 13.91 26.86 13.95
N ALA A 278 14.97 26.98 13.17
CA ALA A 278 16.06 27.89 13.48
C ALA A 278 15.56 29.34 13.44
N GLY A 279 15.54 29.98 14.61
CA GLY A 279 15.26 31.41 14.78
C GLY A 279 13.84 31.75 15.24
N PRO A 280 13.64 32.97 15.79
CA PRO A 280 12.35 33.41 16.30
C PRO A 280 11.34 33.56 15.15
N THR A 281 10.27 32.76 15.18
CA THR A 281 9.10 32.98 14.33
C THR A 281 8.05 33.84 15.02
N ARG A 282 7.15 34.44 14.25
CA ARG A 282 5.95 35.09 14.77
C ARG A 282 4.70 34.35 14.29
N THR A 283 3.70 34.22 15.15
CA THR A 283 2.40 33.64 14.83
C THR A 283 1.32 34.66 15.14
N ILE A 284 0.27 34.67 14.31
CA ILE A 284 -0.91 35.48 14.55
C ILE A 284 -1.87 34.68 15.44
N VAL A 285 -2.31 35.29 16.54
CA VAL A 285 -3.26 34.68 17.49
C VAL A 285 -4.44 35.63 17.74
N PRO A 286 -5.66 35.12 17.94
CA PRO A 286 -6.81 35.95 18.29
C PRO A 286 -6.62 36.60 19.66
N LEU A 287 -7.17 37.79 19.85
CA LEU A 287 -7.22 38.45 21.15
C LEU A 287 -8.19 37.71 22.08
N PRO A 288 -7.93 37.67 23.41
CA PRO A 288 -8.82 37.02 24.36
C PRO A 288 -10.28 37.50 24.22
N GLY A 289 -11.21 36.57 24.00
CA GLY A 289 -12.64 36.85 23.85
C GLY A 289 -13.05 37.47 22.50
N ARG A 290 -12.16 37.56 21.51
CA ARG A 290 -12.41 38.17 20.19
C ARG A 290 -11.95 37.23 19.08
N THR A 291 -12.84 36.92 18.13
CA THR A 291 -12.54 36.07 16.95
C THR A 291 -12.28 36.88 15.68
N ASP A 292 -12.45 38.20 15.73
CA ASP A 292 -12.32 39.13 14.61
C ASP A 292 -11.03 39.97 14.68
N ARG A 293 -10.29 39.88 15.79
CA ARG A 293 -9.11 40.70 16.07
C ARG A 293 -7.96 39.83 16.54
N CYS A 294 -6.78 40.04 15.94
CA CYS A 294 -5.59 39.25 16.24
C CYS A 294 -4.37 40.15 16.47
N ARG A 295 -3.34 39.56 17.08
CA ARG A 295 -2.02 40.16 17.24
C ARG A 295 -0.91 39.20 16.83
N SER A 296 0.22 39.76 16.41
CA SER A 296 1.45 39.00 16.12
C SER A 296 2.25 38.76 17.40
N VAL A 297 2.35 37.50 17.84
CA VAL A 297 3.18 37.10 19.00
C VAL A 297 4.44 36.35 18.54
N PRO A 298 5.58 36.51 19.22
CA PRO A 298 6.71 35.59 19.07
C PRO A 298 6.26 34.16 19.35
N ASN A 299 6.75 33.21 18.56
CA ASN A 299 6.48 31.79 18.71
C ASN A 299 7.75 30.99 18.36
N THR A 300 8.06 29.98 19.16
CA THR A 300 8.94 28.88 18.80
C THR A 300 8.12 27.89 17.99
N GLN A 301 8.01 28.10 16.67
CA GLN A 301 7.42 27.09 15.79
C GLN A 301 8.44 25.99 15.51
N TRP A 302 7.96 24.75 15.52
CA TRP A 302 8.71 23.61 14.99
C TRP A 302 8.62 23.67 13.47
N SER A 303 9.75 23.58 12.76
CA SER A 303 9.75 23.40 11.30
C SER A 303 9.99 21.95 10.97
N PHE A 304 9.34 21.50 9.91
CA PHE A 304 9.63 20.23 9.28
C PHE A 304 11.10 20.21 8.82
N VAL A 305 11.95 19.51 9.57
CA VAL A 305 13.22 18.99 9.06
C VAL A 305 13.17 17.50 9.39
N CYS A 306 13.15 16.66 8.36
CA CYS A 306 13.34 15.23 8.55
C CYS A 306 14.74 15.00 9.13
N ASP A 307 14.84 14.95 10.46
CA ASP A 307 16.07 14.55 11.13
C ASP A 307 16.07 13.02 11.30
N PHE A 308 17.09 12.38 10.74
CA PHE A 308 17.27 10.93 10.75
C PHE A 308 17.88 10.42 12.07
N ARG A 309 18.01 11.25 13.12
CA ARG A 309 18.74 10.97 14.37
C ARG A 309 17.93 10.80 15.67
N GLY A 310 16.60 10.73 15.64
CA GLY A 310 15.84 9.88 16.58
C GLY A 310 15.49 10.44 17.97
N ALA A 311 14.78 11.57 18.08
CA ALA A 311 14.25 12.01 19.39
C ALA A 311 12.78 12.45 19.44
N LEU A 312 12.20 12.95 18.34
CA LEU A 312 10.90 13.64 18.34
C LEU A 312 10.05 13.23 17.14
N TRP A 313 8.75 12.94 17.33
CA TRP A 313 7.84 12.46 16.28
C TRP A 313 6.76 13.48 15.96
N CYS A 314 6.39 13.61 14.69
CA CYS A 314 5.36 14.53 14.22
C CYS A 314 4.16 13.78 13.61
N GLU A 315 2.95 14.26 13.92
CA GLU A 315 1.73 13.93 13.18
C GLU A 315 1.17 15.18 12.51
N THR A 316 0.58 15.01 11.32
CA THR A 316 -0.22 16.05 10.67
C THR A 316 -1.55 16.18 11.40
N ALA A 317 -1.83 17.36 11.94
CA ALA A 317 -3.10 17.67 12.60
C ALA A 317 -3.79 18.85 11.91
N LEU A 318 -5.12 18.78 11.82
CA LEU A 318 -5.93 19.94 11.51
C LEU A 318 -5.77 21.00 12.59
N SER A 319 -5.61 22.23 12.16
CA SER A 319 -5.46 23.40 12.99
C SER A 319 -6.07 24.62 12.30
N THR A 320 -6.04 25.74 13.00
CA THR A 320 -6.59 26.99 12.55
C THR A 320 -5.46 27.99 12.45
N ARG A 321 -5.17 28.43 11.22
CA ARG A 321 -4.20 29.51 11.00
C ARG A 321 -4.96 30.82 10.92
N TRP A 322 -4.47 31.80 11.68
CA TRP A 322 -4.98 33.17 11.63
C TRP A 322 -4.12 34.03 10.71
N LEU A 323 -4.77 34.89 9.94
CA LEU A 323 -4.13 35.85 9.05
C LEU A 323 -4.64 37.25 9.40
N LEU A 324 -3.71 38.18 9.62
CA LEU A 324 -4.07 39.59 9.73
C LEU A 324 -4.52 40.09 8.36
N THR A 325 -5.65 40.78 8.32
CA THR A 325 -6.14 41.46 7.12
C THR A 325 -5.74 42.93 7.11
N GLU A 326 -5.31 43.49 8.27
CA GLU A 326 -4.89 44.88 8.42
C GLU A 326 -3.81 45.05 9.51
N GLY A 327 -2.77 45.85 9.24
CA GLY A 327 -1.81 46.31 10.26
C GLY A 327 -0.98 45.22 10.96
N GLY A 328 -0.30 45.60 12.07
CA GLY A 328 0.47 44.68 12.93
C GLY A 328 -0.34 44.06 14.09
N GLU A 329 -1.48 44.68 14.41
CA GLU A 329 -2.55 44.21 15.27
C GLU A 329 -3.85 44.76 14.67
N GLY A 330 -4.82 43.91 14.37
CA GLY A 330 -5.93 44.33 13.53
C GLY A 330 -6.94 43.23 13.25
N ALA A 331 -7.82 43.50 12.28
CA ALA A 331 -8.78 42.52 11.81
C ALA A 331 -8.07 41.26 11.34
N CYS A 332 -8.68 40.10 11.57
CA CYS A 332 -8.13 38.84 11.11
C CYS A 332 -9.20 37.85 10.68
N VAL A 333 -8.78 36.96 9.80
CA VAL A 333 -9.58 35.81 9.34
C VAL A 333 -8.87 34.52 9.74
N HIS A 334 -9.64 33.48 9.97
CA HIS A 334 -9.11 32.14 10.16
C HIS A 334 -9.32 31.30 8.91
N ILE A 335 -8.33 30.46 8.63
CA ILE A 335 -8.42 29.44 7.59
C ILE A 335 -8.05 28.07 8.20
N PRO A 336 -8.69 26.98 7.74
CA PRO A 336 -8.20 25.64 8.02
C PRO A 336 -6.74 25.53 7.57
N SER A 337 -5.91 24.92 8.42
CA SER A 337 -4.51 24.66 8.13
C SER A 337 -4.16 23.28 8.64
N LEU A 338 -3.19 22.65 8.00
CA LEU A 338 -2.52 21.50 8.57
C LEU A 338 -1.26 22.00 9.30
N ILE A 339 -1.04 21.50 10.52
CA ILE A 339 0.20 21.73 11.26
C ILE A 339 0.82 20.39 11.61
N GLN A 340 2.12 20.39 11.85
CA GLN A 340 2.79 19.25 12.44
C GLN A 340 2.77 19.40 13.96
N ARG A 341 2.24 18.39 14.65
CA ARG A 341 2.24 18.34 16.12
C ARG A 341 3.25 17.32 16.57
N ARG A 342 4.07 17.72 17.55
CA ARG A 342 4.87 16.77 18.31
C ARG A 342 3.92 15.75 18.96
N VAL A 343 4.06 14.51 18.56
CA VAL A 343 3.59 13.37 19.34
C VAL A 343 4.67 13.11 20.39
N SER A 344 4.25 12.77 21.62
CA SER A 344 5.14 12.38 22.73
C SER A 344 6.33 11.51 22.25
N PRO A 345 7.50 11.52 22.91
CA PRO A 345 8.59 10.60 22.55
C PRO A 345 8.03 9.18 22.36
N TYR A 346 8.44 8.53 21.27
CA TYR A 346 8.07 7.14 20.98
C TYR A 346 8.32 6.30 22.23
N ALA A 347 7.23 5.81 22.79
CA ALA A 347 7.21 4.98 23.98
C ALA A 347 6.68 3.62 23.56
N PRO A 348 7.55 2.70 23.11
CA PRO A 348 7.13 1.36 22.75
C PRO A 348 6.43 0.72 23.95
N ALA A 349 5.34 0.02 23.70
CA ALA A 349 4.70 -0.75 24.76
C ALA A 349 5.68 -1.84 25.23
N ALA A 350 5.93 -1.90 26.54
CA ALA A 350 6.85 -2.86 27.12
C ALA A 350 6.41 -4.33 26.92
N ALA A 351 5.13 -4.57 26.68
CA ALA A 351 4.52 -5.89 26.46
C ALA A 351 4.09 -6.09 24.99
N PHE A 352 4.91 -5.67 24.04
CA PHE A 352 4.60 -5.78 22.61
C PHE A 352 4.86 -7.18 22.04
N GLY A 353 5.73 -7.97 22.68
CA GLY A 353 6.00 -9.38 22.41
C GLY A 353 5.47 -10.27 23.52
#